data_AF-A0A9P6BCG0-F1
#
_entry.id   AF-A0A9P6BCG0-F1
#
_cell.length_a   1.000
_cell.length_b   1.000
_cell.length_c   1.000
_cell.angle_alpha   90.00
_cell.angle_beta   90.00
_cell.angle_gamma   90.00
#
_symmetry.space_group_name_H-M   'P 1'
#
loop_
_entity.id
_entity.type
_entity.pdbx_description
1 polymer ?
#
loop_
_entity_poly.entity_id
_entity_poly.type
_entity_poly.pdbx_seq_one_letter_code
_entity_poly.pdbx_strand_id
1 'polypeptide(L)'
;MPRTYTAAAPTDPSKEAPTGKRGKEVMSVVQKLVDELDLEFSQELSARQNQLKDTQNQLRQATRDLTETRKTIKQCRIQVQQLEEAHQKIKNLELSLEEESQKTTTYKGYTTKHRGNEDIDLLFNVRKPTATLPDNDLPEAEPSRRLELVEQDVFQLRSRIYAYQKNDEELARELAESQNKTSANELLCKKVIAICCKIPLDKVDDMLIPLTLAVESDGASLDLARVAGFMTRVKQQEAMAAAASAASEAATTAATAAAASATSNV
;
A
#
# COMPACT_ATOMS: atom_id res chain seq x y z
N MET A 1 46.66 116.58 -44.17
CA MET A 1 45.62 116.99 -45.15
C MET A 1 45.40 115.81 -46.12
N PRO A 2 44.15 115.48 -46.48
CA PRO A 2 43.65 114.10 -46.51
C PRO A 2 43.55 113.48 -47.91
N ARG A 3 43.52 112.15 -48.02
CA ARG A 3 42.98 111.43 -49.19
C ARG A 3 42.32 110.11 -48.78
N THR A 4 40.99 110.15 -48.80
CA THR A 4 40.03 109.12 -49.24
C THR A 4 40.38 107.64 -48.99
N TYR A 5 39.72 107.06 -47.98
CA TYR A 5 39.34 105.65 -48.00
C TYR A 5 37.84 105.56 -48.34
N THR A 6 37.56 104.91 -49.47
CA THR A 6 36.23 104.51 -49.92
C THR A 6 35.71 103.38 -49.03
N ALA A 7 34.45 103.52 -48.58
CA ALA A 7 33.73 102.54 -47.80
C ALA A 7 33.33 101.33 -48.67
N ALA A 8 33.73 100.13 -48.25
CA ALA A 8 33.14 98.87 -48.69
C ALA A 8 32.04 98.47 -47.69
N ALA A 9 30.86 98.18 -48.24
CA ALA A 9 29.63 97.83 -47.54
C ALA A 9 29.74 96.55 -46.69
N PRO A 10 28.86 96.38 -45.68
CA PRO A 10 28.91 95.25 -44.76
C PRO A 10 28.31 94.01 -45.41
N THR A 11 29.08 92.92 -45.49
CA THR A 11 28.55 91.59 -45.76
C THR A 11 27.95 91.03 -44.49
N ASP A 12 26.62 91.08 -44.43
CA ASP A 12 25.71 90.43 -43.50
C ASP A 12 26.02 88.90 -43.38
N PRO A 13 26.30 88.36 -42.18
CA PRO A 13 26.51 86.93 -41.94
C PRO A 13 25.16 86.19 -41.79
N SER A 14 24.25 86.36 -42.75
CA SER A 14 22.91 85.77 -42.68
C SER A 14 22.61 84.96 -43.93
N LYS A 15 23.39 83.90 -44.20
CA LYS A 15 22.98 82.88 -45.17
C LYS A 15 23.64 81.52 -44.99
N GLU A 16 23.44 80.89 -43.83
CA GLU A 16 23.53 79.44 -43.73
C GLU A 16 22.16 78.82 -44.04
N ALA A 17 22.06 78.21 -45.21
CA ALA A 17 20.94 77.36 -45.58
C ALA A 17 20.95 76.05 -44.76
N PRO A 18 19.79 75.38 -44.57
CA PRO A 18 19.58 74.39 -43.52
C PRO A 18 20.07 73.00 -43.96
N THR A 19 21.36 72.72 -43.84
CA THR A 19 21.91 71.37 -44.11
C THR A 19 22.04 70.50 -42.86
N GLY A 20 22.00 71.10 -41.66
CA GLY A 20 22.08 70.37 -40.38
C GLY A 20 20.80 69.65 -39.93
N LYS A 21 19.62 70.01 -40.46
CA LYS A 21 18.34 69.43 -40.01
C LYS A 21 18.16 67.97 -40.45
N ARG A 22 18.48 67.66 -41.71
CA ARG A 22 18.42 66.30 -42.25
C ARG A 22 19.42 65.35 -41.58
N GLY A 23 20.63 65.82 -41.27
CA GLY A 23 21.61 65.04 -40.51
C GLY A 23 21.15 64.72 -39.09
N LYS A 24 20.52 65.69 -38.40
CA LYS A 24 19.92 65.48 -37.07
C LYS A 24 18.73 64.52 -37.09
N GLU A 25 17.90 64.57 -38.13
CA GLU A 25 16.78 63.62 -38.32
C GLU A 25 17.29 62.21 -38.57
N VAL A 26 18.28 62.01 -39.44
CA VAL A 26 18.89 60.69 -39.69
C VAL A 26 19.54 60.15 -38.41
N MET A 27 20.27 60.99 -37.68
CA MET A 27 20.91 60.61 -36.42
C MET A 27 19.88 60.26 -35.33
N SER A 28 18.73 60.95 -35.30
CA SER A 28 17.60 60.60 -34.44
C SER A 28 16.95 59.27 -34.83
N VAL A 29 16.84 58.97 -36.13
CA VAL A 29 16.31 57.68 -36.60
C VAL A 29 17.28 56.55 -36.26
N VAL A 30 18.59 56.73 -36.49
CA VAL A 30 19.60 55.74 -36.11
C VAL A 30 19.62 55.55 -34.60
N GLN A 31 19.54 56.62 -33.79
CA GLN A 31 19.44 56.50 -32.34
C GLN A 31 18.20 55.70 -31.91
N LYS A 32 17.03 55.99 -32.49
CA LYS A 32 15.80 55.24 -32.21
C LYS A 32 15.90 53.77 -32.59
N LEU A 33 16.48 53.46 -33.75
CA LEU A 33 16.69 52.07 -34.18
C LEU A 33 17.67 51.35 -33.25
N VAL A 34 18.72 52.02 -32.79
CA VAL A 34 19.66 51.44 -31.79
C VAL A 34 18.96 51.22 -30.45
N ASP A 35 18.19 52.20 -29.96
CA ASP A 35 17.46 52.07 -28.71
C ASP A 35 16.38 50.96 -28.78
N GLU A 36 15.72 50.81 -29.94
CA GLU A 36 14.74 49.76 -30.22
C GLU A 36 15.41 48.38 -30.29
N LEU A 37 16.56 48.26 -30.98
CA LEU A 37 17.36 47.04 -30.99
C LEU A 37 17.88 46.67 -29.59
N ASP A 38 18.37 47.63 -28.81
CA ASP A 38 18.84 47.40 -27.45
C ASP A 38 17.69 46.91 -26.54
N LEU A 39 16.48 47.45 -26.74
CA LEU A 39 15.28 46.99 -26.06
C LEU A 39 14.92 45.56 -26.47
N GLU A 40 14.91 45.26 -27.76
CA GLU A 40 14.63 43.92 -28.30
C GLU A 40 15.66 42.90 -27.83
N PHE A 41 16.96 43.22 -27.88
CA PHE A 41 18.02 42.34 -27.37
C PHE A 41 17.90 42.12 -25.87
N SER A 42 17.57 43.15 -25.09
CA SER A 42 17.35 43.01 -23.65
C SER A 42 16.17 42.09 -23.35
N GLN A 43 15.08 42.22 -24.12
CA GLN A 43 13.92 41.35 -24.02
C GLN A 43 14.27 39.91 -24.43
N GLU A 44 14.94 39.71 -25.57
CA GLU A 44 15.33 38.39 -26.04
C GLU A 44 16.30 37.70 -25.08
N LEU A 45 17.29 38.43 -24.55
CA LEU A 45 18.22 37.93 -23.55
C LEU A 45 17.48 37.49 -22.29
N SER A 46 16.50 38.28 -21.83
CA SER A 46 15.66 37.90 -20.68
C SER A 46 14.81 36.66 -20.96
N ALA A 47 14.24 36.54 -22.17
CA ALA A 47 13.45 35.40 -22.60
C ALA A 47 14.30 34.12 -22.68
N ARG A 48 15.50 34.21 -23.27
CA ARG A 48 16.47 33.10 -23.32
C ARG A 48 16.94 32.70 -21.94
N GLN A 49 17.21 33.67 -21.06
CA GLN A 49 17.59 33.40 -19.67
C GLN A 49 16.47 32.67 -18.92
N ASN A 50 15.21 33.02 -19.17
CA ASN A 50 14.06 32.33 -18.58
C ASN A 50 13.90 30.91 -19.14
N GLN A 51 14.02 30.72 -20.46
CA GLN A 51 14.03 29.38 -21.07
C GLN A 51 15.15 28.49 -20.52
N LEU A 52 16.34 29.05 -20.26
CA LEU A 52 17.46 28.31 -19.69
C LEU A 52 17.15 27.89 -18.24
N LYS A 53 16.54 28.77 -17.45
CA LYS A 53 16.07 28.41 -16.09
C LYS A 53 15.01 27.33 -16.13
N ASP A 54 14.04 27.43 -17.03
CA ASP A 54 12.96 26.44 -17.17
C ASP A 54 13.51 25.07 -17.56
N THR A 55 14.41 25.01 -18.55
CA THR A 55 15.06 23.75 -18.95
C THR A 55 15.96 23.19 -17.86
N GLN A 56 16.68 24.03 -17.11
CA GLN A 56 17.46 23.60 -15.95
C GLN A 56 16.57 23.03 -14.83
N ASN A 57 15.42 23.63 -14.58
CA ASN A 57 14.44 23.13 -13.62
C ASN A 57 13.83 21.80 -14.08
N GLN A 58 13.47 21.68 -15.36
CA GLN A 58 12.99 20.42 -15.94
C GLN A 58 14.04 19.32 -15.85
N LEU A 59 15.32 19.62 -16.13
CA LEU A 59 16.41 18.66 -15.98
C LEU A 59 16.57 18.19 -14.54
N ARG A 60 16.51 19.12 -13.57
CA ARG A 60 16.57 18.79 -12.14
C ARG A 60 15.39 17.91 -11.72
N GLN A 61 14.18 18.23 -12.19
CA GLN A 61 13.00 17.42 -11.90
C GLN A 61 13.11 16.02 -12.50
N ALA A 62 13.42 15.92 -13.79
CA ALA A 62 13.63 14.63 -14.45
C ALA A 62 14.74 13.79 -13.79
N THR A 63 15.79 14.44 -13.28
CA THR A 63 16.85 13.76 -12.53
C THR A 63 16.33 13.21 -11.20
N ARG A 64 15.51 13.98 -10.47
CA ARG A 64 14.87 13.52 -9.22
C ARG A 64 13.95 12.33 -9.48
N ASP A 65 13.06 12.45 -10.46
CA ASP A 65 12.13 11.37 -10.84
C ASP A 65 12.89 10.10 -11.26
N LEU A 66 14.00 10.25 -11.98
CA LEU A 66 14.87 9.14 -12.35
C LEU A 66 15.55 8.49 -11.13
N THR A 67 15.97 9.28 -10.13
CA THR A 67 16.50 8.72 -8.88
C THR A 67 15.44 7.99 -8.07
N GLU A 68 14.21 8.50 -8.01
CA GLU A 68 13.09 7.89 -7.32
C GLU A 68 12.66 6.58 -8.00
N THR A 69 12.52 6.58 -9.33
CA THR A 69 12.23 5.35 -10.09
C THR A 69 13.33 4.30 -9.94
N ARG A 70 14.61 4.70 -9.92
CA ARG A 70 15.70 3.77 -9.60
C ARG A 70 15.58 3.20 -8.19
N LYS A 71 15.18 4.00 -7.21
CA LYS A 71 14.99 3.54 -5.82
C LYS A 71 13.83 2.56 -5.71
N THR A 72 12.69 2.84 -6.35
CA THR A 72 11.53 1.94 -6.36
C THR A 72 11.84 0.62 -7.07
N ILE A 73 12.54 0.64 -8.21
CA ILE A 73 12.98 -0.58 -8.90
C ILE A 73 13.87 -1.43 -7.99
N LYS A 74 14.82 -0.81 -7.26
CA LYS A 74 15.66 -1.53 -6.29
C LYS A 74 14.81 -2.18 -5.18
N GLN A 75 13.83 -1.45 -4.65
CA GLN A 75 12.94 -1.97 -3.61
C GLN A 75 12.10 -3.17 -4.10
N CYS A 76 11.47 -3.05 -5.28
CA CYS A 76 10.72 -4.16 -5.88
C CYS A 76 11.62 -5.38 -6.12
N ARG A 77 12.87 -5.19 -6.57
CA ARG A 77 13.82 -6.30 -6.75
C ARG A 77 14.11 -7.03 -5.44
N ILE A 78 14.28 -6.29 -4.34
CA ILE A 78 14.48 -6.89 -3.01
C ILE A 78 13.24 -7.69 -2.60
N GLN A 79 12.04 -7.15 -2.82
CA GLN A 79 10.79 -7.86 -2.51
C GLN A 79 10.62 -9.14 -3.33
N VAL A 80 10.95 -9.10 -4.62
CA VAL A 80 10.91 -10.30 -5.49
C VAL A 80 11.91 -11.35 -4.99
N GLN A 81 13.12 -10.95 -4.61
CA GLN A 81 14.10 -11.87 -4.04
C GLN A 81 13.59 -12.52 -2.74
N GLN A 82 12.99 -11.73 -1.83
CA GLN A 82 12.40 -12.27 -0.60
C GLN A 82 11.27 -13.26 -0.88
N LEU A 83 10.45 -12.99 -1.90
CA LEU A 83 9.38 -13.87 -2.35
C LEU A 83 9.96 -15.18 -2.91
N GLU A 84 10.98 -15.12 -3.75
CA GLU A 84 11.68 -16.29 -4.29
C GLU A 84 12.30 -17.15 -3.17
N GLU A 85 12.95 -16.51 -2.19
CA GLU A 85 13.48 -17.21 -1.00
C GLU A 85 12.37 -17.88 -0.18
N ALA A 86 11.23 -17.22 0.02
CA ALA A 86 10.09 -17.80 0.71
C ALA A 86 9.48 -18.98 -0.07
N HIS A 87 9.34 -18.87 -1.38
CA HIS A 87 8.89 -19.97 -2.24
C HIS A 87 9.83 -21.16 -2.19
N GLN A 88 11.15 -20.93 -2.20
CA GLN A 88 12.12 -22.01 -2.06
C GLN A 88 12.01 -22.68 -0.70
N LYS A 89 11.80 -21.91 0.39
CA LYS A 89 11.55 -22.47 1.73
C LYS A 89 10.28 -23.31 1.78
N ILE A 90 9.18 -22.82 1.19
CA ILE A 90 7.91 -23.58 1.09
C ILE A 90 8.16 -24.89 0.38
N LYS A 91 8.79 -24.87 -0.80
CA LYS A 91 9.12 -26.08 -1.55
C LYS A 91 9.98 -27.06 -0.75
N ASN A 92 10.97 -26.57 -0.02
CA ASN A 92 11.80 -27.41 0.84
C ASN A 92 11.00 -28.05 1.99
N LEU A 93 10.10 -27.28 2.61
CA LEU A 93 9.20 -27.78 3.67
C LEU A 93 8.18 -28.77 3.12
N GLU A 94 7.62 -28.54 1.94
CA GLU A 94 6.74 -29.47 1.24
C GLU A 94 7.45 -30.80 0.97
N LEU A 95 8.69 -30.75 0.48
CA LEU A 95 9.49 -31.94 0.27
C LEU A 95 9.79 -32.66 1.59
N SER A 96 10.16 -31.93 2.65
CA SER A 96 10.41 -32.52 3.96
C SER A 96 9.14 -33.14 4.57
N LEU A 97 7.98 -32.50 4.38
CA LEU A 97 6.69 -33.00 4.84
C LEU A 97 6.28 -34.24 4.07
N GLU A 98 6.52 -34.28 2.76
CA GLU A 98 6.27 -35.45 1.92
C GLU A 98 7.22 -36.61 2.27
N GLU A 99 8.49 -36.33 2.57
CA GLU A 99 9.41 -37.35 3.07
C GLU A 99 8.95 -37.91 4.43
N GLU A 100 8.49 -37.07 5.35
CA GLU A 100 7.93 -37.51 6.63
C GLU A 100 6.59 -38.25 6.47
N SER A 101 5.72 -37.82 5.56
CA SER A 101 4.46 -38.51 5.24
C SER A 101 4.71 -39.91 4.65
N GLN A 102 5.72 -40.03 3.79
CA GLN A 102 6.13 -41.31 3.22
C GLN A 102 6.83 -42.18 4.26
N LYS A 103 7.69 -41.62 5.13
CA LYS A 103 8.28 -42.35 6.25
C LYS A 103 7.21 -42.89 7.20
N THR A 104 6.22 -42.09 7.56
CA THR A 104 5.09 -42.53 8.41
C THR A 104 4.19 -43.55 7.73
N THR A 105 4.00 -43.45 6.41
CA THR A 105 3.25 -44.45 5.61
C THR A 105 4.00 -45.78 5.48
N THR A 106 5.34 -45.74 5.32
CA THR A 106 6.19 -46.93 5.17
C THR A 106 6.55 -47.58 6.51
N TYR A 107 6.51 -46.83 7.62
CA TYR A 107 6.42 -47.36 8.98
C TYR A 107 5.04 -48.01 9.16
N LYS A 108 4.89 -49.24 8.65
CA LYS A 108 3.74 -50.12 8.86
C LYS A 108 3.22 -50.02 10.30
N GLY A 109 2.09 -49.33 10.44
CA GLY A 109 1.37 -49.09 11.69
C GLY A 109 0.13 -48.20 11.53
N TYR A 110 0.09 -47.29 10.55
CA TYR A 110 -1.08 -46.47 10.25
C TYR A 110 -1.86 -46.99 9.02
N THR A 111 -2.46 -48.16 9.16
CA THR A 111 -3.60 -48.56 8.32
C THR A 111 -4.80 -48.86 9.21
N THR A 112 -5.20 -47.88 10.01
CA THR A 112 -6.49 -47.97 10.67
C THR A 112 -7.56 -47.67 9.63
N LYS A 113 -8.14 -48.74 9.10
CA LYS A 113 -9.47 -48.67 8.49
C LYS A 113 -10.38 -48.11 9.57
N HIS A 114 -10.83 -46.86 9.42
CA HIS A 114 -11.82 -46.25 10.30
C HIS A 114 -13.06 -47.13 10.40
N ARG A 115 -13.08 -47.99 11.43
CA ARG A 115 -14.29 -48.54 12.02
C ARG A 115 -14.65 -47.58 13.14
N GLY A 116 -15.92 -47.17 13.19
CA GLY A 116 -16.41 -46.22 14.19
C GLY A 116 -15.92 -46.53 15.60
N ASN A 117 -15.62 -45.46 16.34
CA ASN A 117 -14.98 -45.39 17.67
C ASN A 117 -13.44 -45.38 17.69
N GLU A 118 -12.81 -44.50 16.92
CA GLU A 118 -11.44 -44.08 17.24
C GLU A 118 -11.47 -42.83 18.12
N ASP A 119 -11.00 -43.00 19.35
CA ASP A 119 -10.97 -41.99 20.39
C ASP A 119 -10.31 -40.69 19.91
N ILE A 120 -11.08 -39.62 20.05
CA ILE A 120 -10.71 -38.22 19.82
C ILE A 120 -9.34 -37.88 20.45
N ASP A 121 -8.95 -38.57 21.51
CA ASP A 121 -7.68 -38.45 22.24
C ASP A 121 -6.41 -38.62 21.40
N LEU A 122 -6.48 -39.44 20.34
CA LEU A 122 -5.36 -39.66 19.44
C LEU A 122 -5.00 -38.39 18.66
N LEU A 123 -5.97 -37.49 18.45
CA LEU A 123 -5.76 -36.20 17.78
C LEU A 123 -5.04 -35.18 18.68
N PHE A 124 -5.08 -35.38 20.00
CA PHE A 124 -4.50 -34.46 20.99
C PHE A 124 -3.16 -34.97 21.56
N ASN A 125 -2.55 -36.00 20.96
CA ASN A 125 -1.34 -36.66 21.49
C ASN A 125 -1.47 -37.11 22.96
N VAL A 126 -2.69 -37.35 23.43
CA VAL A 126 -2.92 -37.83 24.78
C VAL A 126 -2.68 -39.34 24.77
N ARG A 127 -1.55 -39.77 25.32
CA ARG A 127 -1.25 -41.19 25.50
C ARG A 127 -2.36 -41.80 26.35
N LYS A 128 -3.15 -42.70 25.78
CA LYS A 128 -4.10 -43.49 26.56
C LYS A 128 -3.31 -44.24 27.65
N PRO A 129 -3.76 -44.23 28.91
CA PRO A 129 -3.30 -45.23 29.85
C PRO A 129 -3.65 -46.60 29.25
N THR A 130 -2.63 -47.43 29.04
CA THR A 130 -2.80 -48.81 28.60
C THR A 130 -3.39 -49.61 29.75
N ALA A 131 -4.64 -49.33 30.12
CA ALA A 131 -5.42 -50.15 31.03
C ALA A 131 -6.08 -51.27 30.22
N THR A 132 -5.28 -52.12 29.59
CA THR A 132 -5.69 -53.51 29.40
C THR A 132 -5.54 -54.13 30.79
N LEU A 133 -6.59 -54.07 31.60
CA LEU A 133 -6.70 -54.99 32.72
C LEU A 133 -6.76 -56.39 32.08
N PRO A 134 -5.77 -57.28 32.31
CA PRO A 134 -5.99 -58.69 32.01
C PRO A 134 -7.14 -59.14 32.90
N ASP A 135 -8.29 -59.37 32.29
CA ASP A 135 -9.38 -60.09 32.92
C ASP A 135 -8.84 -61.49 33.25
N ASN A 136 -8.82 -61.79 34.55
CA ASN A 136 -8.35 -63.00 35.21
C ASN A 136 -6.83 -63.28 35.24
N ASP A 137 -6.37 -63.61 36.46
CA ASP A 137 -5.07 -64.20 36.82
C ASP A 137 -3.88 -63.26 37.04
N LEU A 138 -3.93 -62.44 38.10
CA LEU A 138 -2.70 -61.99 38.79
C LEU A 138 -2.85 -62.08 40.32
N PRO A 139 -1.89 -62.71 41.02
CA PRO A 139 -1.91 -62.86 42.47
C PRO A 139 -1.72 -61.50 43.15
N GLU A 140 -2.57 -61.27 44.15
CA GLU A 140 -2.52 -60.22 45.19
C GLU A 140 -1.37 -59.20 45.06
N ALA A 141 -1.53 -58.21 44.18
CA ALA A 141 -0.59 -57.11 44.08
C ALA A 141 -0.71 -56.20 45.32
N GLU A 142 0.41 -56.03 46.03
CA GLU A 142 0.63 -55.12 47.16
C GLU A 142 -0.14 -53.79 46.99
N PRO A 143 -0.89 -53.31 48.01
CA PRO A 143 -1.77 -52.14 47.91
C PRO A 143 -1.04 -50.87 47.44
N SER A 144 0.26 -50.76 47.72
CA SER A 144 1.12 -49.65 47.27
C SER A 144 1.20 -49.53 45.74
N ARG A 145 1.24 -50.66 45.02
CA ARG A 145 1.34 -50.66 43.55
C ARG A 145 0.04 -50.22 42.87
N ARG A 146 -1.11 -50.51 43.51
CA ARG A 146 -2.43 -50.04 43.04
C ARG A 146 -2.60 -48.53 43.24
N LEU A 147 -2.10 -47.98 44.35
CA LEU A 147 -2.14 -46.53 44.58
C LEU A 147 -1.32 -45.77 43.54
N GLU A 148 -0.12 -46.26 43.20
CA GLU A 148 0.77 -45.64 42.21
C GLU A 148 0.16 -45.60 40.80
N LEU A 149 -0.55 -46.67 40.40
CA LEU A 149 -1.31 -46.72 39.15
C LEU A 149 -2.44 -45.67 39.12
N VAL A 150 -3.19 -45.55 40.22
CA VAL A 150 -4.30 -44.58 40.31
C VAL A 150 -3.77 -43.14 40.30
N GLU A 151 -2.65 -42.85 40.97
CA GLU A 151 -2.02 -41.53 40.92
C GLU A 151 -1.53 -41.17 39.51
N GLN A 152 -0.97 -42.15 38.80
CA GLN A 152 -0.56 -41.99 37.42
C GLN A 152 -1.75 -41.71 36.49
N ASP A 153 -2.87 -42.41 36.67
CA ASP A 153 -4.10 -42.20 35.89
C ASP A 153 -4.73 -40.84 36.18
N VAL A 154 -4.75 -40.40 37.45
CA VAL A 154 -5.24 -39.07 37.83
C VAL A 154 -4.38 -37.97 37.22
N PHE A 155 -3.06 -38.13 37.19
CA PHE A 155 -2.16 -37.18 36.54
C PHE A 155 -2.41 -37.08 35.03
N GLN A 156 -2.62 -38.22 34.35
CA GLN A 156 -2.95 -38.27 32.93
C GLN A 156 -4.32 -37.66 32.62
N LEU A 157 -5.32 -37.91 33.47
CA LEU A 157 -6.65 -37.30 33.31
C LEU A 157 -6.60 -35.79 33.50
N ARG A 158 -5.81 -35.29 34.46
CA ARG A 158 -5.61 -33.86 34.67
C ARG A 158 -4.91 -33.20 33.48
N SER A 159 -3.87 -33.83 32.93
CA SER A 159 -3.18 -33.31 31.75
C SER A 159 -4.07 -33.32 30.50
N ARG A 160 -4.93 -34.34 30.36
CA ARG A 160 -5.94 -34.43 29.29
C ARG A 160 -6.97 -33.31 29.40
N ILE A 161 -7.55 -33.10 30.58
CA ILE A 161 -8.52 -32.01 30.81
C ILE A 161 -7.89 -30.66 30.48
N TYR A 162 -6.66 -30.42 30.93
CA TYR A 162 -5.94 -29.19 30.63
C TYR A 162 -5.70 -28.98 29.12
N ALA A 163 -5.36 -30.05 28.39
CA ALA A 163 -5.18 -29.97 26.94
C ALA A 163 -6.48 -29.62 26.21
N TYR A 164 -7.62 -30.22 26.61
CA TYR A 164 -8.93 -29.88 26.04
C TYR A 164 -9.36 -28.46 26.36
N GLN A 165 -9.22 -28.03 27.61
CA GLN A 165 -9.56 -26.66 28.02
C GLN A 165 -8.76 -25.63 27.22
N LYS A 166 -7.45 -25.88 27.03
CA LYS A 166 -6.61 -24.99 26.23
C LYS A 166 -7.03 -24.95 24.76
N ASN A 167 -7.42 -26.09 24.18
CA ASN A 167 -7.89 -26.14 22.80
C ASN A 167 -9.24 -25.43 22.64
N ASP A 168 -10.18 -25.64 23.57
CA ASP A 168 -11.46 -24.94 23.59
C ASP A 168 -11.27 -23.42 23.67
N GLU A 169 -10.32 -22.94 24.49
CA GLU A 169 -9.96 -21.52 24.56
C GLU A 169 -9.37 -20.98 23.24
N GLU A 170 -8.53 -21.76 22.57
CA GLU A 170 -7.93 -21.40 21.29
C GLU A 170 -8.98 -21.34 20.18
N LEU A 171 -9.83 -22.36 20.08
CA LEU A 171 -10.92 -22.42 19.13
C LEU A 171 -11.95 -21.31 19.36
N ALA A 172 -12.28 -21.00 20.62
CA ALA A 172 -13.13 -19.86 20.97
C ALA A 172 -12.52 -18.52 20.51
N ARG A 173 -11.20 -18.37 20.62
CA ARG A 173 -10.48 -17.17 20.14
C ARG A 173 -10.54 -17.06 18.62
N GLU A 174 -10.28 -18.15 17.90
CA GLU A 174 -10.37 -18.18 16.43
C GLU A 174 -11.79 -17.87 15.95
N LEU A 175 -12.81 -18.42 16.63
CA LEU A 175 -14.21 -18.15 16.32
C LEU A 175 -14.57 -16.68 16.55
N ALA A 176 -14.11 -16.09 17.66
CA ALA A 176 -14.30 -14.66 17.92
C ALA A 176 -13.60 -13.78 16.88
N GLU A 177 -12.38 -14.13 16.47
CA GLU A 177 -11.65 -13.41 15.43
C GLU A 177 -12.36 -13.50 14.07
N SER A 178 -12.82 -14.69 13.68
CA SER A 178 -13.58 -14.93 12.45
C SER A 178 -14.93 -14.19 12.46
N GLN A 179 -15.63 -14.20 13.60
CA GLN A 179 -16.86 -13.43 13.77
C GLN A 179 -16.62 -11.92 13.69
N ASN A 180 -15.55 -11.39 14.28
CA ASN A 180 -15.21 -9.97 14.18
C ASN A 180 -14.89 -9.56 12.73
N LYS A 181 -14.18 -10.40 11.98
CA LYS A 181 -13.93 -10.18 10.54
C LYS A 181 -15.23 -10.20 9.74
N THR A 182 -16.13 -11.12 10.06
CA THR A 182 -17.40 -11.29 9.35
C THR A 182 -18.39 -10.16 9.66
N SER A 183 -18.54 -9.78 10.94
CA SER A 183 -19.49 -8.75 11.38
C SER A 183 -19.13 -7.37 10.83
N ALA A 184 -17.84 -7.02 10.73
CA ALA A 184 -17.39 -5.77 10.13
C ALA A 184 -17.77 -5.69 8.64
N ASN A 185 -17.52 -6.78 7.89
CA ASN A 185 -17.87 -6.86 6.47
C ASN A 185 -19.39 -6.88 6.25
N GLU A 186 -20.11 -7.60 7.10
CA GLU A 186 -21.57 -7.67 7.09
C GLU A 186 -22.19 -6.28 7.29
N LEU A 187 -21.70 -5.47 8.25
CA LEU A 187 -22.17 -4.11 8.46
C LEU A 187 -21.90 -3.20 7.26
N LEU A 188 -20.75 -3.34 6.59
CA LEU A 188 -20.43 -2.60 5.37
C LEU A 188 -21.38 -2.98 4.24
N CYS A 189 -21.61 -4.27 4.02
CA CYS A 189 -22.57 -4.76 3.03
C CYS A 189 -23.99 -4.27 3.33
N LYS A 190 -24.47 -4.36 4.57
CA LYS A 190 -25.77 -3.83 4.99
C LYS A 190 -25.88 -2.33 4.74
N LYS A 191 -24.82 -1.56 5.01
CA LYS A 191 -24.79 -0.12 4.78
C LYS A 191 -24.87 0.23 3.30
N VAL A 192 -24.16 -0.50 2.43
CA VAL A 192 -24.23 -0.30 0.98
C VAL A 192 -25.65 -0.59 0.48
N ILE A 193 -26.24 -1.71 0.88
CA ILE A 193 -27.60 -2.08 0.49
C ILE A 193 -28.62 -1.06 1.01
N ALA A 194 -28.49 -0.61 2.27
CA ALA A 194 -29.33 0.43 2.84
C ALA A 194 -29.31 1.73 2.03
N ILE A 195 -28.13 2.18 1.61
CA ILE A 195 -27.95 3.40 0.79
C ILE A 195 -28.52 3.20 -0.62
N CYS A 196 -28.20 2.06 -1.27
CA CYS A 196 -28.62 1.77 -2.64
C CYS A 196 -30.14 1.55 -2.76
N CYS A 197 -30.75 0.87 -1.80
CA CYS A 197 -32.18 0.54 -1.81
C CYS A 197 -33.03 1.55 -1.02
N LYS A 198 -32.41 2.52 -0.33
CA LYS A 198 -33.08 3.48 0.57
C LYS A 198 -33.92 2.79 1.65
N ILE A 199 -33.39 1.74 2.23
CA ILE A 199 -34.01 0.95 3.31
C ILE A 199 -33.21 1.18 4.60
N PRO A 200 -33.84 1.34 5.78
CA PRO A 200 -33.12 1.47 7.04
C PRO A 200 -32.31 0.20 7.35
N LEU A 201 -31.14 0.36 7.98
CA LEU A 201 -30.17 -0.72 8.25
C LEU A 201 -30.82 -1.93 8.96
N ASP A 202 -31.75 -1.67 9.88
CA ASP A 202 -32.43 -2.68 10.69
C ASP A 202 -33.38 -3.58 9.88
N LYS A 203 -33.80 -3.14 8.68
CA LYS A 203 -34.72 -3.87 7.80
C LYS A 203 -34.03 -4.46 6.56
N VAL A 204 -32.71 -4.31 6.45
CA VAL A 204 -31.97 -4.85 5.31
C VAL A 204 -32.07 -6.38 5.31
N ASP A 205 -31.91 -7.01 6.47
CA ASP A 205 -31.91 -8.48 6.59
C ASP A 205 -33.22 -9.13 6.17
N ASP A 206 -34.35 -8.54 6.57
CA ASP A 206 -35.69 -9.01 6.18
C ASP A 206 -35.93 -8.91 4.67
N MET A 207 -35.25 -7.96 4.01
CA MET A 207 -35.38 -7.69 2.59
C MET A 207 -34.31 -8.37 1.73
N LEU A 208 -33.24 -8.92 2.31
CA LEU A 208 -32.17 -9.60 1.57
C LEU A 208 -32.70 -10.76 0.75
N ILE A 209 -33.51 -11.64 1.36
CA ILE A 209 -34.03 -12.84 0.70
C ILE A 209 -34.93 -12.48 -0.50
N PRO A 210 -35.93 -11.58 -0.36
CA PRO A 210 -36.71 -11.10 -1.51
C PRO A 210 -35.87 -10.42 -2.60
N LEU A 211 -34.87 -9.62 -2.22
CA LEU A 211 -34.01 -8.90 -3.18
C LEU A 211 -33.11 -9.87 -3.96
N THR A 212 -32.54 -10.88 -3.29
CA THR A 212 -31.76 -11.92 -3.94
C THR A 212 -32.61 -12.74 -4.91
N LEU A 213 -33.82 -13.15 -4.48
CA LEU A 213 -34.78 -13.84 -5.35
C LEU A 213 -35.18 -13.02 -6.58
N ALA A 214 -35.41 -11.72 -6.41
CA ALA A 214 -35.73 -10.83 -7.52
C ALA A 214 -34.56 -10.73 -8.52
N VAL A 215 -33.32 -10.58 -8.02
CA VAL A 215 -32.11 -10.52 -8.86
C VAL A 215 -31.85 -11.83 -9.59
N GLU A 216 -32.04 -12.98 -8.92
CA GLU A 216 -31.93 -14.30 -9.55
C GLU A 216 -33.00 -14.49 -10.64
N SER A 217 -34.21 -13.96 -10.42
CA SER A 217 -35.31 -14.03 -11.40
C SER A 217 -35.12 -13.11 -12.62
N ASP A 218 -34.48 -11.95 -12.45
CA ASP A 218 -34.19 -10.98 -13.52
C ASP A 218 -32.84 -11.20 -14.21
N GLY A 219 -32.10 -12.25 -13.85
CA GLY A 219 -30.69 -12.49 -14.18
C GLY A 219 -30.30 -12.51 -15.67
N ALA A 220 -31.26 -12.56 -16.60
CA ALA A 220 -31.01 -12.41 -18.04
C ALA A 220 -30.91 -10.95 -18.52
N SER A 221 -31.42 -9.99 -17.74
CA SER A 221 -31.42 -8.56 -18.05
C SER A 221 -30.32 -7.77 -17.33
N LEU A 222 -29.71 -8.36 -16.31
CA LEU A 222 -28.66 -7.75 -15.50
C LEU A 222 -27.26 -8.14 -16.01
N ASP A 223 -26.54 -7.17 -16.57
CA ASP A 223 -25.16 -7.36 -17.04
C ASP A 223 -24.16 -7.41 -15.87
N LEU A 224 -24.05 -8.59 -15.25
CA LEU A 224 -23.10 -8.90 -14.17
C LEU A 224 -21.63 -8.70 -14.60
N ALA A 225 -21.30 -8.84 -15.88
CA ALA A 225 -19.94 -8.66 -16.39
C ALA A 225 -19.51 -7.18 -16.34
N ARG A 226 -20.42 -6.27 -16.66
CA ARG A 226 -20.20 -4.83 -16.52
C ARG A 226 -20.08 -4.40 -15.05
N VAL A 227 -20.88 -4.98 -14.15
CA VAL A 227 -20.80 -4.70 -12.70
C VAL A 227 -19.49 -5.24 -12.10
N ALA A 228 -19.05 -6.45 -12.47
CA ALA A 228 -17.76 -7.00 -12.05
C ALA A 228 -16.57 -6.17 -12.55
N GLY A 229 -16.63 -5.67 -13.78
CA GLY A 229 -15.64 -4.74 -14.33
C GLY A 229 -15.61 -3.40 -13.58
N PHE A 230 -16.77 -2.89 -13.17
CA PHE A 230 -16.86 -1.68 -12.34
C PHE A 230 -16.28 -1.89 -10.94
N MET A 231 -16.65 -2.98 -10.25
CA MET A 231 -16.10 -3.37 -8.94
C MET A 231 -14.58 -3.52 -8.95
N THR A 232 -14.01 -4.07 -10.02
CA THR A 232 -12.55 -4.21 -10.17
C THR A 232 -11.86 -2.84 -10.25
N ARG A 233 -12.46 -1.87 -10.95
CA ARG A 233 -11.93 -0.49 -11.02
C ARG A 233 -12.07 0.24 -9.69
N VAL A 234 -13.20 0.09 -8.99
CA VAL A 234 -13.40 0.69 -7.66
C VAL A 234 -12.40 0.12 -6.65
N LYS A 235 -12.17 -1.19 -6.66
CA LYS A 235 -11.17 -1.83 -5.78
C LYS A 235 -9.73 -1.40 -6.10
N GLN A 236 -9.39 -1.17 -7.36
CA GLN A 236 -8.12 -0.55 -7.76
C GLN A 236 -8.02 0.91 -7.27
N GLN A 237 -9.12 1.65 -7.31
CA GLN A 237 -9.17 3.04 -6.85
C GLN A 237 -9.12 3.16 -5.32
N GLU A 238 -9.75 2.24 -4.59
CA GLU A 238 -9.62 2.10 -3.13
C GLU A 238 -8.22 1.66 -2.73
N ALA A 239 -7.60 0.73 -3.47
CA ALA A 239 -6.20 0.36 -3.24
C ALA A 239 -5.24 1.52 -3.50
N MET A 240 -5.50 2.33 -4.53
CA MET A 240 -4.76 3.58 -4.78
C MET A 240 -5.01 4.64 -3.70
N ALA A 241 -6.24 4.77 -3.20
CA ALA A 241 -6.59 5.71 -2.13
C ALA A 241 -6.00 5.29 -0.78
N ALA A 242 -6.00 4.00 -0.46
CA ALA A 242 -5.37 3.44 0.74
C ALA A 242 -3.84 3.56 0.70
N ALA A 243 -3.23 3.40 -0.49
CA ALA A 243 -1.81 3.68 -0.69
C ALA A 243 -1.48 5.18 -0.51
N ALA A 244 -2.37 6.08 -0.94
CA ALA A 244 -2.22 7.52 -0.76
C ALA A 244 -2.42 7.95 0.72
N SER A 245 -3.37 7.35 1.45
CA SER A 245 -3.57 7.64 2.88
C SER A 245 -2.39 7.13 3.72
N ALA A 246 -1.87 5.94 3.43
CA ALA A 246 -0.67 5.40 4.09
C ALA A 246 0.58 6.27 3.84
N ALA A 247 0.71 6.86 2.64
CA ALA A 247 1.79 7.80 2.34
C ALA A 247 1.65 9.13 3.10
N SER A 248 0.43 9.60 3.34
CA SER A 248 0.15 10.83 4.11
C SER A 248 0.37 10.64 5.62
N GLU A 249 0.07 9.47 6.19
CA GLU A 249 0.33 9.15 7.60
C GLU A 249 1.83 8.98 7.91
N ALA A 250 2.60 8.42 6.96
CA ALA A 250 4.06 8.32 7.07
C ALA A 250 4.77 9.70 7.03
N ALA A 251 4.23 10.67 6.27
CA ALA A 251 4.76 12.03 6.23
C ALA A 251 4.46 12.82 7.52
N THR A 252 3.29 12.59 8.14
CA THR A 252 2.86 13.29 9.34
C THR A 252 3.62 12.80 10.59
N THR A 253 3.85 11.49 10.69
CA THR A 253 4.63 10.88 11.80
C THR A 253 6.11 11.29 11.79
N ALA A 254 6.71 11.47 10.61
CA ALA A 254 8.06 12.00 10.46
C ALA A 254 8.18 13.47 10.91
N ALA A 255 7.16 14.29 10.66
CA ALA A 255 7.14 15.69 11.09
C ALA A 255 7.00 15.86 12.61
N THR A 256 6.18 15.03 13.27
CA THR A 256 6.04 15.04 14.73
C THR A 256 7.26 14.50 15.48
N ALA A 257 7.97 13.51 14.92
CA ALA A 257 9.20 12.99 15.51
C ALA A 257 10.36 14.02 15.50
N ALA A 258 10.44 14.85 14.45
CA ALA A 258 11.44 15.92 14.35
C ALA A 258 11.19 17.06 15.36
N ALA A 259 9.93 17.38 15.65
CA ALA A 259 9.56 18.40 16.64
C ALA A 259 9.90 17.98 18.08
N ALA A 260 9.75 16.69 18.43
CA ALA A 260 10.07 16.17 19.76
C ALA A 260 11.59 16.13 20.04
N SER A 261 12.42 15.93 19.01
CA SER A 261 13.88 15.97 19.17
C SER A 261 14.48 17.37 19.41
N ALA A 262 13.73 18.44 19.08
CA ALA A 262 14.20 19.81 19.26
C ALA A 262 13.96 20.38 20.67
N THR A 263 13.07 19.75 21.47
CA THR A 263 12.70 20.25 22.81
C THR A 263 13.50 19.61 23.95
N SER A 264 14.31 18.57 23.67
CA SER A 264 15.12 17.88 24.68
C SER A 264 16.54 18.45 24.85
N ASN A 265 16.89 19.53 24.16
CA ASN A 265 18.26 20.08 24.12
C ASN A 265 18.37 21.52 24.66
N VAL A 266 17.41 21.93 25.50
CA VAL A 266 17.47 23.14 26.34
C VAL A 266 17.33 22.71 27.79
#